data_AF-A0A934BYJ6-F1
#
_entry.id   AF-A0A934BYJ6-F1
#
_cell.length_a   1.000
_cell.length_b   1.000
_cell.length_c   1.000
_cell.angle_alpha   90.00
_cell.angle_beta   90.00
_cell.angle_gamma   90.00
#
_symmetry.space_group_name_H-M   'P 1'
#
loop_
_entity.id
_entity.type
_entity.pdbx_description
1 polymer ?
#
loop_
_entity_poly.entity_id
_entity_poly.type
_entity_poly.pdbx_seq_one_letter_code
_entity_poly.pdbx_strand_id
1 'polypeptide(L)'
;MKAPVLLSLLAGLALVTGTSLPAQPLAYDTSAWELAPSLAPDPAPWARGDLERALRERTVREKSRHEINVYYYRIGHTLAFPLPVSRRPARAELPPGVSNLTYPWLIWLIWELEERWRVLHAAWRANGDAEAGRLLQQELAALATWEKFTEMNDQTGLGAAHLAGCLAQALANPQGWDPGLLAQARAAARHLLEGDVAPWYARQWAAEKPWTAQRLVNIPVITLARAAELARVTAHPQLATLEAKMREIFGVWARFRTGPERHTEGTTYDGYLLDSVTAWLATHPQRASLLKEGEKAFRSVADQWIHLILPGRLDLHAPIGDVEPEMAFWTTVLARAATWY
;
A
#
# COMPACT_ATOMS: atom_id res chain seq x y z
N MET A 1 -28.82 19.09 23.50
CA MET A 1 -27.40 18.88 23.16
C MET A 1 -27.33 17.74 22.16
N LYS A 2 -27.06 18.05 20.88
CA LYS A 2 -27.04 17.08 19.79
C LYS A 2 -25.59 16.96 19.27
N ALA A 3 -25.06 15.74 19.33
CA ALA A 3 -24.13 15.15 18.36
C ALA A 3 -24.92 14.02 17.64
N PRO A 4 -24.50 13.46 16.50
CA PRO A 4 -23.17 13.54 15.88
C PRO A 4 -23.17 13.86 14.37
N VAL A 5 -21.98 14.20 13.83
CA VAL A 5 -21.66 14.13 12.40
C VAL A 5 -20.44 13.22 12.28
N LEU A 6 -20.60 12.11 11.57
CA LEU A 6 -19.57 11.11 11.28
C LEU A 6 -19.61 10.87 9.76
N LEU A 7 -18.65 11.46 9.04
CA LEU A 7 -18.28 11.16 7.65
C LEU A 7 -17.13 12.10 7.30
N SER A 8 -15.93 11.56 7.08
CA SER A 8 -14.79 12.37 6.60
C SER A 8 -13.91 11.56 5.66
N LEU A 9 -14.51 11.21 4.52
CA LEU A 9 -13.81 10.98 3.26
C LEU A 9 -14.63 11.62 2.12
N LEU A 10 -15.00 12.88 2.29
CA LEU A 10 -15.53 13.77 1.26
C LEU A 10 -15.25 15.22 1.70
N ALA A 11 -14.08 15.75 1.33
CA ALA A 11 -13.79 17.17 1.46
C ALA A 11 -13.61 17.76 0.06
N GLY A 12 -14.72 18.31 -0.46
CA GLY A 12 -14.70 19.23 -1.60
C GLY A 12 -15.88 19.03 -2.54
N LEU A 13 -17.00 19.70 -2.28
CA LEU A 13 -17.58 20.65 -3.25
C LEU A 13 -18.85 21.32 -2.74
N ALA A 14 -19.00 22.55 -3.24
CA ALA A 14 -20.02 23.52 -2.96
C ALA A 14 -21.44 23.04 -3.28
N LEU A 15 -22.40 23.71 -2.64
CA LEU A 15 -23.82 23.72 -2.96
C LEU A 15 -24.04 23.96 -4.46
N VAL A 16 -24.44 22.92 -5.18
CA VAL A 16 -25.16 23.05 -6.46
C VAL A 16 -26.43 22.22 -6.34
N THR A 17 -27.56 22.90 -6.26
CA THR A 17 -28.90 22.32 -6.37
C THR A 17 -29.06 21.77 -7.79
N GLY A 18 -28.97 20.46 -7.94
CA GLY A 18 -29.20 19.76 -9.20
C GLY A 18 -29.62 18.33 -8.92
N THR A 19 -30.71 17.90 -9.54
CA THR A 19 -31.33 16.57 -9.46
C THR A 19 -30.31 15.44 -9.47
N SER A 20 -30.03 14.83 -8.32
CA SER A 20 -29.13 13.69 -8.20
C SER A 20 -29.81 12.44 -8.74
N LEU A 21 -29.21 11.80 -9.76
CA LEU A 21 -29.56 10.44 -10.17
C LEU A 21 -29.48 9.49 -8.96
N PRO A 22 -30.35 8.47 -8.87
CA PRO A 22 -30.30 7.50 -7.78
C PRO A 22 -28.93 6.81 -7.73
N ALA A 23 -28.39 6.65 -6.53
CA ALA A 23 -27.13 5.95 -6.30
C ALA A 23 -27.25 4.50 -6.82
N GLN A 24 -26.30 4.07 -7.65
CA GLN A 24 -26.22 2.66 -8.04
C GLN A 24 -25.91 1.80 -6.80
N PRO A 25 -26.63 0.69 -6.58
CA PRO A 25 -26.28 -0.25 -5.52
C PRO A 25 -24.89 -0.84 -5.77
N LEU A 26 -24.12 -1.03 -4.69
CA LEU A 26 -22.82 -1.73 -4.76
C LEU A 26 -23.04 -3.17 -5.22
N ALA A 27 -22.12 -3.71 -6.03
CA ALA A 27 -22.22 -5.08 -6.53
C ALA A 27 -21.85 -6.16 -5.48
N TYR A 28 -21.57 -5.78 -4.24
CA TYR A 28 -21.15 -6.65 -3.15
C TYR A 28 -21.65 -6.12 -1.80
N ASP A 29 -21.83 -7.01 -0.82
CA ASP A 29 -22.24 -6.68 0.53
C ASP A 29 -21.00 -6.44 1.43
N THR A 30 -20.74 -5.19 1.78
CA THR A 30 -19.64 -4.77 2.67
C THR A 30 -19.79 -5.27 4.11
N SER A 31 -20.97 -5.74 4.49
CA SER A 31 -21.33 -6.02 5.89
C SER A 31 -21.38 -7.50 6.27
N ALA A 32 -21.19 -8.42 5.32
CA ALA A 32 -21.47 -9.83 5.50
C ALA A 32 -20.26 -10.67 5.99
N TRP A 33 -19.52 -10.21 7.00
CA TRP A 33 -18.41 -10.98 7.59
C TRP A 33 -18.90 -12.28 8.24
N GLU A 34 -20.15 -12.31 8.69
CA GLU A 34 -20.87 -13.49 9.15
C GLU A 34 -21.15 -14.51 8.03
N LEU A 35 -21.08 -14.09 6.77
CA LEU A 35 -21.22 -14.97 5.60
C LEU A 35 -19.86 -15.42 5.05
N ALA A 36 -18.74 -14.95 5.62
CA ALA A 36 -17.42 -15.42 5.22
C ALA A 36 -17.37 -16.95 5.41
N PRO A 37 -17.00 -17.72 4.37
CA PRO A 37 -16.99 -19.17 4.45
C PRO A 37 -16.15 -19.59 5.66
N SER A 38 -16.65 -20.55 6.42
CA SER A 38 -15.86 -21.16 7.49
C SER A 38 -14.63 -21.78 6.83
N LEU A 39 -13.47 -21.16 7.00
CA LEU A 39 -12.23 -21.85 6.73
C LEU A 39 -12.17 -22.98 7.74
N ALA A 40 -12.25 -24.23 7.26
CA ALA A 40 -11.92 -25.36 8.11
C ALA A 40 -10.52 -25.08 8.65
N PRO A 41 -10.29 -25.10 9.98
CA PRO A 41 -8.96 -24.91 10.50
C PRO A 41 -8.09 -25.97 9.83
N ASP A 42 -7.09 -25.52 9.05
CA ASP A 42 -6.10 -26.44 8.51
C ASP A 42 -5.41 -27.07 9.72
N PRO A 43 -5.60 -28.37 9.97
CA PRO A 43 -5.12 -28.99 11.20
C PRO A 43 -3.58 -29.03 11.24
N ALA A 44 -2.92 -28.78 10.10
CA ALA A 44 -1.47 -28.72 10.01
C ALA A 44 -0.99 -27.28 9.76
N PRO A 45 -0.08 -26.74 10.59
CA PRO A 45 0.61 -25.50 10.25
C PRO A 45 1.39 -25.71 8.94
N TRP A 46 1.36 -24.71 8.05
CA TRP A 46 2.08 -24.76 6.79
C TRP A 46 3.57 -25.03 7.03
N ALA A 47 4.11 -26.05 6.36
CA ALA A 47 5.54 -26.27 6.35
C ALA A 47 6.20 -25.30 5.37
N ARG A 48 7.52 -25.08 5.54
CA ARG A 48 8.32 -24.30 4.59
C ARG A 48 8.15 -24.80 3.14
N GLY A 49 8.07 -26.11 2.94
CA GLY A 49 7.88 -26.71 1.62
C GLY A 49 6.54 -26.35 0.98
N ASP A 50 5.49 -26.11 1.78
CA ASP A 50 4.17 -25.70 1.30
C ASP A 50 4.19 -24.25 0.83
N LEU A 51 4.85 -23.36 1.58
CA LEU A 51 5.08 -21.97 1.16
C LEU A 51 5.87 -21.91 -0.16
N GLU A 52 6.94 -22.69 -0.27
CA GLU A 52 7.74 -22.75 -1.50
C GLU A 52 6.94 -23.30 -2.69
N ARG A 53 6.07 -24.29 -2.46
CA ARG A 53 5.18 -24.85 -3.48
C ARG A 53 4.14 -23.84 -3.94
N ALA A 54 3.45 -23.19 -3.00
CA ALA A 54 2.46 -22.17 -3.29
C ALA A 54 3.08 -21.00 -4.08
N LEU A 55 4.29 -20.56 -3.69
CA LEU A 55 5.01 -19.52 -4.43
C LEU A 55 5.37 -19.97 -5.86
N ARG A 56 5.82 -21.21 -6.04
CA ARG A 56 6.12 -21.77 -7.39
C ARG A 56 4.87 -21.83 -8.26
N GLU A 57 3.75 -22.33 -7.75
CA GLU A 57 2.47 -22.41 -8.48
C GLU A 57 2.01 -21.02 -8.91
N ARG A 58 2.06 -20.04 -8.00
CA ARG A 58 1.75 -18.64 -8.30
C ARG A 58 2.71 -18.04 -9.33
N THR A 59 4.00 -18.36 -9.24
CA THR A 59 5.01 -17.89 -10.19
C THR A 59 4.71 -18.43 -11.59
N VAL A 60 4.41 -19.72 -11.74
CA VAL A 60 4.02 -20.31 -13.03
C VAL A 60 2.82 -19.56 -13.63
N ARG A 61 1.78 -19.31 -12.82
CA ARG A 61 0.60 -18.56 -13.24
C ARG A 61 0.96 -17.14 -13.69
N GLU A 62 1.76 -16.41 -12.90
CA GLU A 62 2.12 -15.03 -13.25
C GLU A 62 2.99 -14.98 -14.52
N LYS A 63 3.95 -15.89 -14.69
CA LYS A 63 4.79 -15.93 -15.90
C LYS A 63 4.00 -16.19 -17.18
N SER A 64 2.89 -16.94 -17.12
CA SER A 64 2.06 -17.23 -18.29
C SER A 64 1.06 -16.13 -18.67
N ARG A 65 0.91 -15.07 -17.85
CA ARG A 65 -0.05 -13.99 -18.14
C ARG A 65 0.51 -13.00 -19.16
N HIS A 66 -0.35 -12.62 -20.10
CA HIS A 66 -0.11 -11.53 -21.05
C HIS A 66 -0.94 -10.27 -20.73
N GLU A 67 -1.85 -10.37 -19.77
CA GLU A 67 -2.67 -9.28 -19.27
C GLU A 67 -2.87 -9.41 -17.75
N ILE A 68 -3.06 -8.27 -17.10
CA ILE A 68 -3.52 -8.18 -15.72
C ILE A 68 -5.02 -7.87 -15.73
N ASN A 69 -5.79 -8.69 -15.04
CA ASN A 69 -7.23 -8.54 -14.91
C ASN A 69 -7.50 -7.91 -13.55
N VAL A 70 -8.19 -6.78 -13.53
CA VAL A 70 -8.52 -6.02 -12.32
C VAL A 70 -10.02 -6.07 -12.14
N TYR A 71 -10.47 -6.70 -11.04
CA TYR A 71 -11.89 -6.72 -10.70
C TYR A 71 -12.26 -5.47 -9.92
N TYR A 72 -13.00 -4.58 -10.57
CA TYR A 72 -13.53 -3.38 -9.97
C TYR A 72 -14.83 -3.66 -9.20
N TYR A 73 -14.67 -4.29 -8.03
CA TYR A 73 -15.76 -4.85 -7.23
C TYR A 73 -16.88 -3.86 -6.86
N ARG A 74 -16.57 -2.57 -6.61
CA ARG A 74 -17.62 -1.58 -6.26
C ARG A 74 -18.63 -1.31 -7.38
N ILE A 75 -18.27 -1.62 -8.63
CA ILE A 75 -19.12 -1.42 -9.80
C ILE A 75 -19.35 -2.71 -10.60
N GLY A 76 -18.80 -3.84 -10.14
CA GLY A 76 -18.99 -5.15 -10.79
C GLY A 76 -18.35 -5.29 -12.17
N HIS A 77 -17.29 -4.55 -12.48
CA HIS A 77 -16.62 -4.59 -13.78
C HIS A 77 -15.22 -5.23 -13.69
N THR A 78 -14.87 -6.11 -14.62
CA THR A 78 -13.48 -6.58 -14.78
C THR A 78 -12.86 -5.92 -16.00
N LEU A 79 -11.72 -5.28 -15.84
CA LEU A 79 -10.92 -4.76 -16.95
C LEU A 79 -9.64 -5.56 -17.11
N ALA A 80 -9.19 -5.74 -18.36
CA ALA A 80 -7.92 -6.36 -18.68
C ALA A 80 -6.95 -5.29 -19.20
N PHE A 81 -5.72 -5.29 -18.70
CA PHE A 81 -4.65 -4.41 -19.15
C PHE A 81 -3.49 -5.25 -19.67
N PRO A 82 -2.96 -4.97 -20.88
CA PRO A 82 -1.85 -5.73 -21.43
C PRO A 82 -0.59 -5.57 -20.57
N LEU A 83 0.19 -6.64 -20.45
CA LEU A 83 1.48 -6.67 -19.75
C LEU A 83 2.63 -6.59 -20.77
N PRO A 84 3.69 -5.78 -20.50
CA PRO A 84 3.80 -4.83 -19.39
C PRO A 84 2.81 -3.65 -19.57
N VAL A 85 2.32 -3.11 -18.46
CA VAL A 85 1.47 -1.89 -18.50
C VAL A 85 2.35 -0.68 -18.83
N SER A 86 2.57 -0.45 -20.12
CA SER A 86 3.52 0.54 -20.64
C SER A 86 3.00 1.98 -20.62
N ARG A 87 1.73 2.19 -20.31
CA ARG A 87 1.17 3.53 -20.12
C ARG A 87 0.14 3.53 -19.02
N ARG A 88 0.09 4.64 -18.30
CA ARG A 88 -1.00 4.93 -17.36
C ARG A 88 -2.33 4.98 -18.14
N PRO A 89 -3.38 4.25 -17.72
CA PRO A 89 -4.69 4.35 -18.35
C PRO A 89 -5.25 5.77 -18.27
N ALA A 90 -5.78 6.27 -19.39
CA ALA A 90 -6.40 7.59 -19.43
C ALA A 90 -7.85 7.52 -18.94
N ARG A 91 -8.36 8.62 -18.35
CA ARG A 91 -9.74 8.68 -17.84
C ARG A 91 -10.79 8.37 -18.91
N ALA A 92 -10.54 8.75 -20.16
CA ALA A 92 -11.43 8.52 -21.30
C ALA A 92 -11.52 7.05 -21.72
N GLU A 93 -10.58 6.21 -21.29
CA GLU A 93 -10.53 4.78 -21.62
C GLU A 93 -11.20 3.92 -20.54
N LEU A 94 -11.51 4.53 -19.40
CA LEU A 94 -12.08 3.86 -18.24
C LEU A 94 -13.61 4.04 -18.24
N PRO A 95 -14.37 3.03 -17.79
CA PRO A 95 -15.80 3.17 -17.66
C PRO A 95 -16.20 4.32 -16.71
N PRO A 96 -17.48 4.73 -16.73
CA PRO A 96 -18.04 5.51 -15.65
C PRO A 96 -17.83 4.80 -14.30
N GLY A 97 -17.35 5.57 -13.31
CA GLY A 97 -17.24 5.08 -11.93
C GLY A 97 -18.50 5.43 -11.15
N VAL A 98 -18.44 5.27 -9.82
CA VAL A 98 -19.51 5.73 -8.92
C VAL A 98 -19.66 7.25 -8.99
N SER A 99 -20.90 7.73 -9.13
CA SER A 99 -21.26 9.14 -9.18
C SER A 99 -20.78 9.89 -7.93
N ASN A 100 -20.42 11.18 -8.08
CA ASN A 100 -20.04 12.10 -6.99
C ASN A 100 -18.71 11.79 -6.27
N LEU A 101 -17.85 10.93 -6.82
CA LEU A 101 -16.50 10.72 -6.30
C LEU A 101 -15.49 10.47 -7.43
N THR A 102 -14.22 10.81 -7.18
CA THR A 102 -13.13 10.36 -8.05
C THR A 102 -12.93 8.87 -7.80
N TYR A 103 -13.34 8.04 -8.76
CA TYR A 103 -13.25 6.60 -8.60
C TYR A 103 -11.78 6.12 -8.62
N PRO A 104 -11.38 5.24 -7.69
CA PRO A 104 -9.98 4.89 -7.44
C PRO A 104 -9.44 3.86 -8.45
N TRP A 105 -9.56 4.16 -9.74
CA TRP A 105 -9.20 3.24 -10.82
C TRP A 105 -7.74 2.77 -10.77
N LEU A 106 -6.85 3.72 -10.50
CA LEU A 106 -5.41 3.52 -10.64
C LEU A 106 -4.84 2.68 -9.50
N ILE A 107 -5.24 2.96 -8.26
CA ILE A 107 -4.76 2.18 -7.11
C ILE A 107 -5.15 0.70 -7.21
N TRP A 108 -6.34 0.35 -7.70
CA TRP A 108 -6.71 -1.07 -7.83
C TRP A 108 -5.89 -1.79 -8.91
N LEU A 109 -5.58 -1.11 -10.01
CA LEU A 109 -4.62 -1.64 -10.99
C LEU A 109 -3.24 -1.84 -10.35
N ILE A 110 -2.78 -0.87 -9.55
CA ILE A 110 -1.48 -0.92 -8.90
C ILE A 110 -1.41 -2.05 -7.86
N TRP A 111 -2.48 -2.33 -7.11
CA TRP A 111 -2.50 -3.47 -6.19
C TRP A 111 -2.35 -4.82 -6.90
N GLU A 112 -3.03 -5.01 -8.04
CA GLU A 112 -2.87 -6.23 -8.85
C GLU A 112 -1.45 -6.35 -9.43
N LEU A 113 -0.87 -5.24 -9.88
CA LEU A 113 0.52 -5.18 -10.36
C LEU A 113 1.52 -5.45 -9.24
N GLU A 114 1.31 -4.86 -8.06
CA GLU A 114 2.16 -5.06 -6.90
C GLU A 114 2.18 -6.54 -6.48
N GLU A 115 1.03 -7.20 -6.42
CA GLU A 115 0.99 -8.60 -6.02
C GLU A 115 1.72 -9.49 -7.03
N ARG A 116 1.50 -9.24 -8.33
CA ARG A 116 2.28 -9.89 -9.40
C ARG A 116 3.78 -9.65 -9.23
N TRP A 117 4.20 -8.40 -9.04
CA TRP A 117 5.61 -8.04 -8.92
C TRP A 117 6.27 -8.63 -7.68
N ARG A 118 5.55 -8.72 -6.55
CA ARG A 118 6.03 -9.39 -5.34
C ARG A 118 6.27 -10.88 -5.57
N VAL A 119 5.37 -11.57 -6.30
CA VAL A 119 5.56 -12.97 -6.69
C VAL A 119 6.80 -13.14 -7.58
N LEU A 120 6.91 -12.33 -8.64
CA LEU A 120 8.04 -12.39 -9.56
C LEU A 120 9.36 -12.05 -8.86
N HIS A 121 9.36 -11.06 -7.96
CA HIS A 121 10.51 -10.68 -7.16
C HIS A 121 10.94 -11.81 -6.22
N ALA A 122 10.01 -12.44 -5.52
CA ALA A 122 10.32 -13.56 -4.64
C ALA A 122 10.87 -14.76 -5.43
N ALA A 123 10.26 -15.11 -6.57
CA ALA A 123 10.76 -16.16 -7.45
C ALA A 123 12.20 -15.88 -7.95
N TRP A 124 12.46 -14.64 -8.35
CA TRP A 124 13.78 -14.25 -8.81
C TRP A 124 14.82 -14.26 -7.69
N ARG A 125 14.54 -13.58 -6.57
CA ARG A 125 15.52 -13.35 -5.50
C ARG A 125 15.70 -14.52 -4.55
N ALA A 126 14.63 -15.25 -4.22
CA ALA A 126 14.70 -16.36 -3.29
C ALA A 126 14.96 -17.70 -4.01
N ASN A 127 14.42 -17.88 -5.22
CA ASN A 127 14.47 -19.16 -5.93
C ASN A 127 15.38 -19.17 -7.17
N GLY A 128 15.98 -18.03 -7.53
CA GLY A 128 16.88 -17.93 -8.68
C GLY A 128 16.19 -18.05 -10.05
N ASP A 129 14.88 -17.79 -10.13
CA ASP A 129 14.14 -17.83 -11.40
C ASP A 129 14.49 -16.61 -12.28
N ALA A 130 15.37 -16.82 -13.26
CA ALA A 130 15.84 -15.77 -14.16
C ALA A 130 14.75 -15.25 -15.11
N GLU A 131 13.76 -16.09 -15.46
CA GLU A 131 12.64 -15.66 -16.30
C GLU A 131 11.72 -14.72 -15.52
N ALA A 132 11.40 -15.06 -14.28
CA ALA A 132 10.64 -14.17 -13.39
C ALA A 132 11.37 -12.83 -13.19
N GLY A 133 12.70 -12.88 -13.04
CA GLY A 133 13.54 -11.69 -12.96
C GLY A 133 13.44 -10.82 -14.21
N ARG A 134 13.54 -11.41 -15.41
CA ARG A 134 13.40 -10.67 -16.68
C ARG A 134 12.04 -9.99 -16.82
N LEU A 135 10.95 -10.70 -16.50
CA LEU A 135 9.59 -10.13 -16.58
C LEU A 135 9.42 -8.96 -15.62
N LEU A 136 9.85 -9.11 -14.36
CA LEU A 136 9.79 -8.02 -13.38
C LEU A 136 10.57 -6.79 -13.85
N GLN A 137 11.78 -6.99 -14.36
CA GLN A 137 12.62 -5.89 -14.84
C GLN A 137 11.97 -5.15 -16.02
N GLN A 138 11.38 -5.88 -16.97
CA GLN A 138 10.66 -5.30 -18.11
C GLN A 138 9.44 -4.50 -17.67
N GLU A 139 8.64 -5.04 -16.74
CA GLU A 139 7.44 -4.39 -16.24
C GLU A 139 7.75 -3.12 -15.43
N LEU A 140 8.76 -3.15 -14.56
CA LEU A 140 9.19 -1.96 -13.80
C LEU A 140 9.86 -0.91 -14.70
N ALA A 141 10.63 -1.33 -15.70
CA ALA A 141 11.24 -0.42 -16.67
C ALA A 141 10.17 0.30 -17.52
N ALA A 142 9.05 -0.38 -17.82
CA ALA A 142 7.93 0.21 -18.54
C ALA A 142 7.24 1.36 -17.79
N LEU A 143 7.45 1.51 -16.48
CA LEU A 143 6.98 2.69 -15.75
C LEU A 143 7.67 3.98 -16.22
N ALA A 144 8.84 3.90 -16.86
CA ALA A 144 9.55 5.07 -17.38
C ALA A 144 8.78 5.78 -18.51
N THR A 145 7.84 5.10 -19.16
CA THR A 145 6.99 5.68 -20.21
C THR A 145 5.68 6.24 -19.67
N TRP A 146 5.42 6.16 -18.37
CA TRP A 146 4.25 6.77 -17.76
C TRP A 146 4.44 8.29 -17.62
N GLU A 147 3.44 9.05 -18.06
CA GLU A 147 3.46 10.51 -18.02
C GLU A 147 3.49 11.08 -16.59
N LYS A 148 2.82 10.41 -15.64
CA LYS A 148 2.74 10.73 -14.20
C LYS A 148 2.24 9.53 -13.42
N PHE A 149 2.39 9.55 -12.10
CA PHE A 149 1.94 8.48 -11.20
C PHE A 149 0.79 8.90 -10.27
N THR A 150 0.22 10.08 -10.50
CA THR A 150 -0.93 10.58 -9.73
C THR A 150 -2.24 9.87 -10.08
N GLU A 151 -3.15 9.89 -9.11
CA GLU A 151 -4.52 9.39 -9.23
C GLU A 151 -5.31 10.15 -10.33
N MET A 152 -6.55 9.72 -10.58
CA MET A 152 -7.41 10.34 -11.62
C MET A 152 -7.79 11.80 -11.36
N ASN A 153 -7.53 12.31 -10.15
CA ASN A 153 -7.71 13.71 -9.75
C ASN A 153 -6.38 14.48 -9.59
N ASP A 154 -5.30 13.95 -10.16
CA ASP A 154 -3.95 14.54 -10.11
C ASP A 154 -3.36 14.69 -8.70
N GLN A 155 -3.89 13.93 -7.73
CA GLN A 155 -3.29 13.84 -6.41
C GLN A 155 -2.26 12.72 -6.33
N THR A 156 -1.12 13.01 -5.73
CA THR A 156 -0.17 12.00 -5.27
C THR A 156 -0.78 11.30 -4.06
N GLY A 157 -1.05 10.01 -4.19
CA GLY A 157 -1.77 9.23 -3.20
C GLY A 157 -1.24 7.81 -3.08
N LEU A 158 -2.14 6.85 -2.86
CA LEU A 158 -1.81 5.46 -2.66
C LEU A 158 -1.12 4.83 -3.88
N GLY A 159 -1.56 5.12 -5.11
CA GLY A 159 -0.94 4.55 -6.30
C GLY A 159 0.55 4.87 -6.39
N ALA A 160 0.90 6.15 -6.26
CA ALA A 160 2.30 6.59 -6.23
C ALA A 160 3.09 5.96 -5.07
N ALA A 161 2.47 5.80 -3.89
CA ALA A 161 3.12 5.19 -2.73
C ALA A 161 3.48 3.71 -2.96
N HIS A 162 2.56 2.93 -3.53
CA HIS A 162 2.79 1.51 -3.82
C HIS A 162 3.79 1.29 -4.94
N LEU A 163 3.73 2.10 -6.00
CA LEU A 163 4.76 2.11 -7.04
C LEU A 163 6.14 2.45 -6.45
N ALA A 164 6.22 3.41 -5.54
CA ALA A 164 7.46 3.73 -4.85
C ALA A 164 7.98 2.56 -4.01
N GLY A 165 7.11 1.85 -3.30
CA GLY A 165 7.46 0.64 -2.55
C GLY A 165 7.98 -0.49 -3.44
N CYS A 166 7.31 -0.75 -4.56
CA CYS A 166 7.70 -1.78 -5.53
C CYS A 166 9.06 -1.47 -6.16
N LEU A 167 9.25 -0.22 -6.61
CA LEU A 167 10.53 0.25 -7.14
C LEU A 167 11.62 0.18 -6.08
N ALA A 168 11.32 0.57 -4.83
CA ALA A 168 12.29 0.53 -3.75
C ALA A 168 12.77 -0.90 -3.48
N GLN A 169 11.83 -1.85 -3.39
CA GLN A 169 12.13 -3.26 -3.18
C GLN A 169 13.00 -3.84 -4.30
N ALA A 170 12.63 -3.60 -5.56
CA ALA A 170 13.33 -4.20 -6.70
C ALA A 170 14.71 -3.56 -6.97
N LEU A 171 14.84 -2.25 -6.73
CA LEU A 171 16.07 -1.49 -6.95
C LEU A 171 17.08 -1.59 -5.80
N ALA A 172 16.66 -2.07 -4.61
CA ALA A 172 17.54 -2.27 -3.46
C ALA A 172 18.72 -3.22 -3.75
N ASN A 173 18.58 -4.13 -4.72
CA ASN A 173 19.64 -5.01 -5.17
C ASN A 173 19.83 -4.93 -6.70
N PRO A 174 20.87 -4.26 -7.22
CA PRO A 174 21.11 -4.16 -8.67
C PRO A 174 21.69 -5.44 -9.29
N GLN A 175 22.09 -6.45 -8.51
CA GLN A 175 22.69 -7.67 -9.04
C GLN A 175 21.70 -8.42 -9.96
N GLY A 176 22.18 -8.86 -11.13
CA GLY A 176 21.39 -9.63 -12.10
C GLY A 176 20.39 -8.82 -12.92
N TRP A 177 20.37 -7.50 -12.78
CA TRP A 177 19.60 -6.63 -13.66
C TRP A 177 20.24 -6.52 -15.04
N ASP A 178 19.40 -6.45 -16.08
CA ASP A 178 19.80 -5.87 -17.36
C ASP A 178 20.13 -4.38 -17.16
N PRO A 179 21.30 -3.89 -17.63
CA PRO A 179 21.70 -2.51 -17.42
C PRO A 179 20.75 -1.46 -18.01
N GLY A 180 20.15 -1.75 -19.16
CA GLY A 180 19.21 -0.84 -19.82
C GLY A 180 17.89 -0.74 -19.06
N LEU A 181 17.33 -1.89 -18.67
CA LEU A 181 16.11 -1.94 -17.86
C LEU A 181 16.31 -1.32 -16.48
N LEU A 182 17.49 -1.51 -15.86
CA LEU A 182 17.84 -0.86 -14.60
C LEU A 182 17.87 0.65 -14.73
N ALA A 183 18.45 1.18 -15.82
CA ALA A 183 18.47 2.61 -16.08
C ALA A 183 17.06 3.18 -16.25
N GLN A 184 16.18 2.47 -16.96
CA GLN A 184 14.77 2.85 -17.13
C GLN A 184 13.99 2.81 -15.82
N ALA A 185 14.13 1.76 -15.02
CA ALA A 185 13.47 1.67 -13.70
C ALA A 185 13.95 2.79 -12.75
N ARG A 186 15.24 3.16 -12.80
CA ARG A 186 15.77 4.32 -12.06
C ARG A 186 15.23 5.65 -12.59
N ALA A 187 15.03 5.77 -13.90
CA ALA A 187 14.40 6.95 -14.48
C ALA A 187 12.93 7.08 -14.03
N ALA A 188 12.18 5.98 -13.98
CA ALA A 188 10.82 5.95 -13.44
C ALA A 188 10.80 6.38 -11.96
N ALA A 189 11.72 5.85 -11.14
CA ALA A 189 11.84 6.24 -9.74
C ALA A 189 12.13 7.73 -9.56
N ARG A 190 13.03 8.29 -10.37
CA ARG A 190 13.32 9.73 -10.37
C ARG A 190 12.10 10.55 -10.76
N HIS A 191 11.42 10.16 -11.86
CA HIS A 191 10.20 10.82 -12.32
C HIS A 191 9.11 10.85 -11.25
N LEU A 192 8.92 9.74 -10.53
CA LEU A 192 7.98 9.65 -9.40
C LEU A 192 8.37 10.61 -8.27
N LEU A 193 9.64 10.61 -7.86
CA LEU A 193 10.11 11.44 -6.75
C LEU A 193 10.06 12.94 -7.09
N GLU A 194 10.54 13.33 -8.27
CA GLU A 194 10.66 14.72 -8.67
C GLU A 194 9.34 15.30 -9.19
N GLY A 195 8.61 14.53 -10.01
CA GLY A 195 7.38 14.98 -10.67
C GLY A 195 6.16 14.96 -9.77
N ASP A 196 6.03 13.94 -8.90
CA ASP A 196 4.79 13.72 -8.13
C ASP A 196 4.98 13.90 -6.62
N VAL A 197 6.03 13.31 -6.04
CA VAL A 197 6.26 13.36 -4.59
C VAL A 197 6.73 14.73 -4.15
N ALA A 198 7.70 15.34 -4.83
CA ALA A 198 8.24 16.63 -4.40
C ALA A 198 7.18 17.74 -4.35
N PRO A 199 6.32 17.94 -5.37
CA PRO A 199 5.25 18.94 -5.30
C PRO A 199 4.21 18.59 -4.25
N TRP A 200 3.89 17.30 -4.07
CA TRP A 200 2.98 16.86 -3.01
C TRP A 200 3.54 17.16 -1.62
N TYR A 201 4.82 16.84 -1.37
CA TYR A 201 5.47 17.07 -0.08
C TYR A 201 5.43 18.56 0.29
N ALA A 202 5.74 19.44 -0.69
CA ALA A 202 5.67 20.88 -0.50
C ALA A 202 4.26 21.40 -0.19
N ARG A 203 3.18 20.69 -0.59
CA ARG A 203 1.81 21.07 -0.23
C ARG A 203 1.37 20.44 1.10
N GLN A 204 1.69 19.18 1.32
CA GLN A 204 1.22 18.37 2.44
C GLN A 204 1.97 18.69 3.74
N TRP A 205 3.28 18.91 3.66
CA TRP A 205 4.18 18.95 4.82
C TRP A 205 4.93 20.28 5.02
N ALA A 206 4.75 21.27 4.14
CA ALA A 206 5.49 22.53 4.23
C ALA A 206 5.12 23.44 5.41
N ALA A 207 3.91 23.31 5.97
CA ALA A 207 3.50 24.12 7.10
C ALA A 207 3.87 23.45 8.44
N GLU A 208 4.60 24.17 9.29
CA GLU A 208 4.77 23.84 10.70
C GLU A 208 3.45 24.06 11.43
N LYS A 209 2.61 23.03 11.39
CA LYS A 209 1.35 22.96 12.14
C LYS A 209 1.56 22.09 13.38
N PRO A 210 0.78 22.28 14.45
CA PRO A 210 0.74 21.34 15.56
C PRO A 210 0.41 19.92 15.08
N TRP A 211 0.91 18.92 15.80
CA TRP A 211 0.56 17.53 15.56
C TRP A 211 -0.82 17.21 16.12
N THR A 212 -1.68 16.61 15.32
CA THR A 212 -3.00 16.10 15.72
C THR A 212 -3.21 14.71 15.12
N ALA A 213 -4.10 13.91 15.70
CA ALA A 213 -4.42 12.58 15.19
C ALA A 213 -4.86 12.61 13.70
N GLN A 214 -5.59 13.66 13.30
CA GLN A 214 -6.04 13.84 11.91
C GLN A 214 -4.89 14.09 10.92
N ARG A 215 -3.71 14.49 11.39
CA ARG A 215 -2.52 14.63 10.54
C ARG A 215 -1.74 13.33 10.36
N LEU A 216 -2.09 12.30 11.12
CA LEU A 216 -1.50 10.96 11.03
C LEU A 216 -2.35 9.98 10.21
N VAL A 217 -3.38 10.46 9.50
CA VAL A 217 -4.16 9.63 8.58
C VAL A 217 -3.25 8.85 7.63
N ASN A 218 -3.60 7.60 7.38
CA ASN A 218 -2.70 6.62 6.80
C ASN A 218 -2.09 7.03 5.44
N ILE A 219 -2.89 7.55 4.49
CA ILE A 219 -2.44 7.74 3.09
C ILE A 219 -1.21 8.67 3.01
N PRO A 220 -1.23 9.91 3.55
CA PRO A 220 -0.04 10.76 3.52
C PRO A 220 1.21 10.16 4.18
N VAL A 221 1.03 9.37 5.24
CA VAL A 221 2.16 8.76 5.95
C VAL A 221 2.72 7.57 5.16
N ILE A 222 1.85 6.76 4.54
CA ILE A 222 2.23 5.68 3.62
C ILE A 222 3.03 6.27 2.44
N THR A 223 2.53 7.33 1.80
CA THR A 223 3.22 8.01 0.70
C THR A 223 4.59 8.51 1.13
N LEU A 224 4.71 9.13 2.32
CA LEU A 224 6.00 9.60 2.82
C LEU A 224 6.98 8.45 3.10
N ALA A 225 6.53 7.40 3.80
CA ALA A 225 7.37 6.27 4.17
C ALA A 225 7.98 5.59 2.93
N ARG A 226 7.14 5.35 1.91
CA ARG A 226 7.55 4.70 0.65
C ARG A 226 8.41 5.60 -0.22
N ALA A 227 8.12 6.90 -0.28
CA ALA A 227 8.98 7.85 -0.96
C ALA A 227 10.37 7.96 -0.28
N ALA A 228 10.43 7.99 1.06
CA ALA A 228 11.70 8.01 1.78
C ALA A 228 12.51 6.74 1.55
N GLU A 229 11.86 5.57 1.54
CA GLU A 229 12.48 4.28 1.20
C GLU A 229 13.03 4.29 -0.24
N LEU A 230 12.24 4.73 -1.22
CA LEU A 230 12.69 4.83 -2.61
C LEU A 230 13.86 5.80 -2.79
N ALA A 231 13.77 6.98 -2.16
CA ALA A 231 14.83 7.97 -2.18
C ALA A 231 16.14 7.41 -1.61
N ARG A 232 16.06 6.53 -0.60
CA ARG A 232 17.24 5.89 0.00
C ARG A 232 17.92 4.96 -0.99
N VAL A 233 17.17 4.02 -1.58
CA VAL A 233 17.75 3.01 -2.47
C VAL A 233 18.27 3.60 -3.78
N THR A 234 17.76 4.78 -4.17
CA THR A 234 18.18 5.51 -5.37
C THR A 234 19.21 6.61 -5.09
N ALA A 235 19.63 6.81 -3.83
CA ALA A 235 20.50 7.90 -3.39
C ALA A 235 20.00 9.29 -3.86
N HIS A 236 18.69 9.52 -3.78
CA HIS A 236 18.04 10.72 -4.27
C HIS A 236 18.36 11.94 -3.39
N PRO A 237 18.55 13.17 -3.96
CA PRO A 237 18.89 14.37 -3.19
C PRO A 237 17.88 14.74 -2.09
N GLN A 238 16.60 14.36 -2.24
CA GLN A 238 15.56 14.64 -1.25
C GLN A 238 15.55 13.67 -0.05
N LEU A 239 16.42 12.67 -0.03
CA LEU A 239 16.46 11.64 1.01
C LEU A 239 16.45 12.23 2.42
N ALA A 240 17.36 13.18 2.70
CA ALA A 240 17.50 13.77 4.03
C ALA A 240 16.20 14.44 4.51
N THR A 241 15.53 15.17 3.62
CA THR A 241 14.26 15.85 3.91
C THR A 241 13.14 14.86 4.19
N LEU A 242 12.97 13.84 3.33
CA LEU A 242 11.92 12.84 3.47
C LEU A 242 12.13 11.98 4.73
N GLU A 243 13.38 11.57 5.01
CA GLU A 243 13.69 10.80 6.22
C GLU A 243 13.49 11.60 7.50
N ALA A 244 13.94 12.86 7.54
CA ALA A 244 13.76 13.71 8.72
C ALA A 244 12.27 13.84 9.07
N LYS A 245 11.42 14.08 8.06
CA LYS A 245 9.98 14.16 8.27
C LYS A 245 9.37 12.81 8.68
N MET A 246 9.80 11.70 8.07
CA MET A 246 9.27 10.38 8.41
C MET A 246 9.62 9.98 9.84
N ARG A 247 10.84 10.29 10.31
CA ARG A 247 11.25 10.08 11.70
C ARG A 247 10.42 10.90 12.69
N GLU A 248 10.17 12.17 12.37
CA GLU A 248 9.30 13.01 13.17
C GLU A 248 7.89 12.40 13.28
N ILE A 249 7.30 12.01 12.14
CA ILE A 249 5.97 11.38 12.10
C ILE A 249 5.96 10.06 12.88
N PHE A 250 7.00 9.23 12.74
CA PHE A 250 7.11 7.98 13.48
C PHE A 250 7.14 8.22 15.00
N GLY A 251 7.93 9.20 15.48
CA GLY A 251 7.95 9.57 16.89
C GLY A 251 6.61 10.11 17.40
N VAL A 252 5.93 10.93 16.58
CA VAL A 252 4.60 11.46 16.89
C VAL A 252 3.55 10.34 16.93
N TRP A 253 3.58 9.42 15.97
CA TRP A 253 2.72 8.23 15.95
C TRP A 253 2.93 7.37 17.19
N ALA A 254 4.18 7.06 17.55
CA ALA A 254 4.47 6.26 18.73
C ALA A 254 3.96 6.91 20.03
N ARG A 255 4.13 8.24 20.15
CA ARG A 255 3.59 9.04 21.24
C ARG A 255 2.06 9.00 21.28
N PHE A 256 1.39 9.27 20.16
CA PHE A 256 -0.08 9.32 20.12
C PHE A 256 -0.72 7.94 20.29
N ARG A 257 -0.05 6.87 19.85
CA ARG A 257 -0.50 5.50 20.04
C ARG A 257 -0.52 5.09 21.52
N THR A 258 0.48 5.52 22.28
CA THR A 258 0.67 5.13 23.70
C THR A 258 0.21 6.21 24.69
N GLY A 259 -0.05 7.42 24.20
CA GLY A 259 -0.45 8.58 24.97
C GLY A 259 -1.96 8.72 25.18
N PRO A 260 -2.42 9.87 25.71
CA PRO A 260 -3.83 10.13 25.98
C PRO A 260 -4.69 10.15 24.71
N GLU A 261 -4.11 10.41 23.54
CA GLU A 261 -4.82 10.41 22.26
C GLU A 261 -5.31 9.02 21.86
N ARG A 262 -4.62 7.95 22.29
CA ARG A 262 -4.90 6.55 21.94
C ARG A 262 -5.17 6.37 20.44
N HIS A 263 -4.33 6.97 19.62
CA HIS A 263 -4.56 7.04 18.18
C HIS A 263 -4.56 5.65 17.52
N THR A 264 -5.60 5.41 16.74
CA THR A 264 -5.82 4.23 15.89
C THR A 264 -6.81 4.60 14.79
N GLU A 265 -6.66 4.04 13.60
CA GLU A 265 -7.65 4.06 12.53
C GLU A 265 -8.45 2.74 12.44
N GLY A 266 -8.26 1.84 13.41
CA GLY A 266 -8.82 0.49 13.38
C GLY A 266 -7.84 -0.56 12.86
N THR A 267 -8.20 -1.84 12.97
CA THR A 267 -7.30 -2.96 12.69
C THR A 267 -6.71 -2.92 11.29
N THR A 268 -7.56 -2.74 10.28
CA THR A 268 -7.18 -2.77 8.87
C THR A 268 -6.27 -1.60 8.49
N TYR A 269 -6.65 -0.37 8.82
CA TYR A 269 -5.88 0.81 8.44
C TYR A 269 -4.60 1.00 9.28
N ASP A 270 -4.60 0.60 10.56
CA ASP A 270 -3.36 0.53 11.33
C ASP A 270 -2.40 -0.48 10.68
N GLY A 271 -2.90 -1.65 10.26
CA GLY A 271 -2.10 -2.65 9.55
C GLY A 271 -1.55 -2.13 8.22
N TYR A 272 -2.39 -1.45 7.44
CA TYR A 272 -2.03 -0.91 6.14
C TYR A 272 -0.97 0.20 6.22
N LEU A 273 -1.12 1.11 7.19
CA LEU A 273 -0.11 2.11 7.52
C LEU A 273 1.20 1.44 7.94
N LEU A 274 1.11 0.50 8.89
CA LEU A 274 2.29 -0.09 9.50
C LEU A 274 3.03 -1.05 8.57
N ASP A 275 2.39 -1.68 7.58
CA ASP A 275 3.13 -2.43 6.56
C ASP A 275 4.11 -1.49 5.82
N SER A 276 3.71 -0.25 5.57
CA SER A 276 4.57 0.78 4.97
C SER A 276 5.64 1.32 5.89
N VAL A 277 5.29 1.63 7.13
CA VAL A 277 6.26 2.10 8.13
C VAL A 277 7.29 1.02 8.44
N THR A 278 6.87 -0.24 8.60
CA THR A 278 7.78 -1.34 8.95
C THR A 278 8.69 -1.72 7.79
N ALA A 279 8.26 -1.64 6.54
CA ALA A 279 9.17 -1.81 5.41
C ALA A 279 10.21 -0.67 5.31
N TRP A 280 9.79 0.59 5.51
CA TRP A 280 10.73 1.71 5.61
C TRP A 280 11.77 1.49 6.73
N LEU A 281 11.33 1.03 7.92
CA LEU A 281 12.20 0.68 9.05
C LEU A 281 13.15 -0.47 8.73
N ALA A 282 12.69 -1.51 8.01
CA ALA A 282 13.45 -2.72 7.74
C ALA A 282 14.80 -2.42 7.04
N THR A 283 14.80 -1.41 6.16
CA THR A 283 15.97 -0.98 5.38
C THR A 283 16.63 0.29 5.93
N HIS A 284 16.19 0.80 7.09
CA HIS A 284 16.67 2.06 7.63
C HIS A 284 18.01 1.90 8.39
N PRO A 285 19.01 2.78 8.17
CA PRO A 285 20.35 2.63 8.80
C PRO A 285 20.34 2.63 10.32
N GLN A 286 19.44 3.40 10.95
CA GLN A 286 19.27 3.46 12.42
C GLN A 286 18.08 2.65 12.92
N ARG A 287 17.72 1.56 12.23
CA ARG A 287 16.57 0.69 12.57
C ARG A 287 16.55 0.33 14.06
N ALA A 288 17.67 -0.12 14.62
CA ALA A 288 17.73 -0.55 16.02
C ALA A 288 17.30 0.56 17.02
N SER A 289 17.72 1.82 16.79
CA SER A 289 17.31 2.96 17.64
C SER A 289 15.81 3.22 17.50
N LEU A 290 15.32 3.30 16.26
CA LEU A 290 13.91 3.56 15.98
C LEU A 290 12.99 2.46 16.52
N LEU A 291 13.41 1.19 16.44
CA LEU A 291 12.65 0.08 17.04
C LEU A 291 12.58 0.24 18.56
N LYS A 292 13.70 0.55 19.23
CA LYS A 292 13.70 0.82 20.67
C LYS A 292 12.78 1.98 21.05
N GLU A 293 12.77 3.05 20.25
CA GLU A 293 11.87 4.20 20.45
C GLU A 293 10.39 3.82 20.27
N GLY A 294 10.08 2.95 19.30
CA GLY A 294 8.73 2.50 18.97
C GLY A 294 8.22 1.28 19.74
N GLU A 295 9.04 0.64 20.57
CA GLU A 295 8.75 -0.66 21.21
C GLU A 295 7.36 -0.71 21.86
N LYS A 296 7.05 0.26 22.72
CA LYS A 296 5.75 0.33 23.41
C LYS A 296 4.57 0.53 22.45
N ALA A 297 4.77 1.30 21.38
CA ALA A 297 3.74 1.55 20.38
C ALA A 297 3.46 0.30 19.55
N PHE A 298 4.51 -0.40 19.09
CA PHE A 298 4.37 -1.68 18.39
C PHE A 298 3.73 -2.74 19.28
N ARG A 299 4.14 -2.85 20.55
CA ARG A 299 3.50 -3.76 21.50
C ARG A 299 2.03 -3.46 21.69
N SER A 300 1.68 -2.18 21.85
CA SER A 300 0.29 -1.73 21.97
C SER A 300 -0.57 -2.10 20.75
N VAL A 301 -0.02 -2.03 19.53
CA VAL A 301 -0.73 -2.45 18.32
C VAL A 301 -0.85 -3.97 18.24
N ALA A 302 0.22 -4.71 18.55
CA ALA A 302 0.19 -6.16 18.56
C ALA A 302 -0.84 -6.70 19.57
N ASP A 303 -0.83 -6.14 20.79
CA ASP A 303 -1.82 -6.45 21.82
C ASP A 303 -3.23 -6.15 21.30
N GLN A 304 -3.47 -5.00 20.64
CA GLN A 304 -4.78 -4.70 20.05
C GLN A 304 -5.21 -5.78 19.04
N TRP A 305 -4.36 -6.14 18.08
CA TRP A 305 -4.74 -7.15 17.08
C TRP A 305 -5.07 -8.49 17.74
N ILE A 306 -4.22 -8.99 18.64
CA ILE A 306 -4.47 -10.26 19.35
C ILE A 306 -5.83 -10.24 20.08
N HIS A 307 -6.19 -9.15 20.75
CA HIS A 307 -7.46 -9.04 21.47
C HIS A 307 -8.68 -8.85 20.55
N LEU A 308 -8.47 -8.44 19.30
CA LEU A 308 -9.55 -8.25 18.33
C LEU A 308 -9.75 -9.47 17.42
N ILE A 309 -8.90 -10.50 17.51
CA ILE A 309 -9.07 -11.74 16.75
C ILE A 309 -10.36 -12.45 17.18
N LEU A 310 -11.14 -12.94 16.22
CA LEU A 310 -12.28 -13.80 16.50
C LEU A 310 -11.79 -15.18 16.98
N PRO A 311 -12.21 -15.68 18.17
CA PRO A 311 -11.77 -16.98 18.66
C PRO A 311 -12.04 -18.11 17.65
N GLY A 312 -11.00 -18.88 17.33
CA GLY A 312 -11.06 -19.95 16.32
C GLY A 312 -10.97 -19.50 14.86
N ARG A 313 -10.92 -18.19 14.60
CA ARG A 313 -10.83 -17.58 13.26
C ARG A 313 -9.75 -16.50 13.25
N LEU A 314 -8.47 -16.93 13.24
CA LEU A 314 -7.30 -16.02 13.22
C LEU A 314 -7.25 -15.12 11.98
N ASP A 315 -7.96 -15.49 10.92
CA ASP A 315 -8.16 -14.72 9.70
C ASP A 315 -9.13 -13.55 9.88
N LEU A 316 -9.93 -13.54 10.95
CA LEU A 316 -10.95 -12.53 11.22
C LEU A 316 -10.62 -11.69 12.45
N HIS A 317 -10.81 -10.39 12.31
CA HIS A 317 -10.78 -9.43 13.40
C HIS A 317 -12.15 -8.76 13.57
N ALA A 318 -12.44 -8.29 14.78
CA ALA A 318 -13.58 -7.42 15.02
C ALA A 318 -13.53 -6.21 14.06
N PRO A 319 -14.64 -5.86 13.38
CA PRO A 319 -14.67 -4.84 12.35
C PRO A 319 -14.71 -3.43 12.96
N ILE A 320 -13.62 -3.01 13.62
CA ILE A 320 -13.49 -1.69 14.23
C ILE A 320 -12.87 -0.71 13.24
N GLY A 321 -13.57 0.39 12.97
CA GLY A 321 -13.21 1.36 11.94
C GLY A 321 -13.73 0.94 10.57
N ASP A 322 -13.23 1.59 9.52
CA ASP A 322 -13.48 1.14 8.15
C ASP A 322 -12.64 -0.13 7.90
N VAL A 323 -13.32 -1.23 7.59
CA VAL A 323 -12.68 -2.55 7.42
C VAL A 323 -12.95 -3.09 6.03
N GLU A 324 -11.88 -3.44 5.33
CA GLU A 324 -11.93 -4.27 4.14
C GLU A 324 -11.40 -5.68 4.52
N PRO A 325 -12.23 -6.73 4.46
CA PRO A 325 -11.89 -8.05 5.01
C PRO A 325 -10.68 -8.71 4.35
N GLU A 326 -10.29 -8.28 3.14
CA GLU A 326 -9.14 -8.81 2.40
C GLU A 326 -7.80 -8.14 2.78
N MET A 327 -7.80 -7.09 3.60
CA MET A 327 -6.61 -6.32 3.94
C MET A 327 -5.83 -6.92 5.14
N ALA A 328 -5.19 -8.07 4.92
CA ALA A 328 -4.44 -8.80 5.94
C ALA A 328 -3.05 -8.21 6.32
N PHE A 329 -2.81 -6.92 6.08
CA PHE A 329 -1.49 -6.27 6.27
C PHE A 329 -0.93 -6.41 7.70
N TRP A 330 -1.81 -6.48 8.69
CA TRP A 330 -1.47 -6.70 10.10
C TRP A 330 -0.63 -7.97 10.31
N THR A 331 -0.85 -9.04 9.52
CA THR A 331 -0.08 -10.30 9.62
C THR A 331 1.39 -10.07 9.30
N THR A 332 1.67 -9.34 8.21
CA THR A 332 3.03 -8.98 7.78
C THR A 332 3.72 -8.11 8.82
N VAL A 333 2.99 -7.17 9.43
CA VAL A 333 3.53 -6.32 10.49
C VAL A 333 3.88 -7.14 11.73
N LEU A 334 2.99 -8.03 12.17
CA LEU A 334 3.26 -8.92 13.31
C LEU A 334 4.45 -9.84 13.06
N ALA A 335 4.56 -10.41 11.86
CA ALA A 335 5.69 -11.28 11.51
C ALA A 335 7.03 -10.52 11.58
N ARG A 336 7.07 -9.27 11.10
CA ARG A 336 8.25 -8.39 11.22
C ARG A 336 8.53 -8.05 12.69
N ALA A 337 7.52 -7.63 13.43
CA ALA A 337 7.66 -7.26 14.84
C ALA A 337 8.17 -8.42 15.71
N ALA A 338 7.64 -9.63 15.52
CA ALA A 338 8.08 -10.84 16.22
C ALA A 338 9.53 -11.24 15.89
N THR A 339 10.08 -10.79 14.76
CA THR A 339 11.49 -11.00 14.41
C THR A 339 12.39 -9.93 15.02
N TRP A 340 11.83 -8.77 15.38
CA TRP A 340 12.58 -7.60 15.84
C TRP A 340 12.68 -7.48 17.36
N TYR A 341 11.74 -8.06 18.11
CA TYR A 341 11.66 -8.03 19.58
C TYR A 341 11.65 -9.44 20.16
#